data_AF-A0A9E1WGA1-F1
#
_entry.id   AF-A0A9E1WGA1-F1
#
_cell.length_a   1.000
_cell.length_b   1.000
_cell.length_c   1.000
_cell.angle_alpha   90.00
_cell.angle_beta   90.00
_cell.angle_gamma   90.00
#
_symmetry.space_group_name_H-M   'P 1'
#
loop_
_entity.id
_entity.type
_entity.pdbx_description
1 polymer ?
#
loop_
_entity_poly.entity_id
_entity_poly.type
_entity_poly.pdbx_seq_one_letter_code
_entity_poly.pdbx_strand_id
1 'polypeptide(L)'
;MDSFSNSLVAEDNASNLPAIKKVKEGIYDFGGIIIDRKSNSVSIPAISNQVNGLVEYGVVHEDGKIHESLFRTSVRPQIFHTSLLLLKFKPVEDFFQNLWSDDPKSIDYSENCFEILVSWEINGTNYEKEMENLSIN
;
A
#
# COMPACT_ATOMS: atom_id res chain seq x y z
N MET A 1 -8.44 -42.53 12.06
CA MET A 1 -7.35 -41.95 12.87
C MET A 1 -6.74 -40.93 11.96
N ASP A 2 -7.37 -39.75 11.99
CA ASP A 2 -7.33 -38.80 10.88
C ASP A 2 -6.12 -37.89 11.08
N SER A 3 -5.14 -38.05 10.21
CA SER A 3 -3.96 -37.21 10.16
C SER A 3 -4.35 -35.84 9.63
N PHE A 4 -4.51 -34.88 10.54
CA PHE A 4 -4.58 -33.46 10.24
C PHE A 4 -3.31 -33.05 9.48
N SER A 5 -3.43 -32.94 8.17
CA SER A 5 -2.44 -32.30 7.32
C SER A 5 -2.52 -30.80 7.60
N ASN A 6 -1.76 -30.33 8.58
CA ASN A 6 -1.57 -28.91 8.83
C ASN A 6 -0.60 -28.39 7.77
N SER A 7 -1.13 -28.27 6.54
CA SER A 7 -0.47 -27.53 5.49
C SER A 7 -0.63 -26.05 5.83
N LEU A 8 0.39 -25.47 6.47
CA LEU A 8 0.64 -24.04 6.39
C LEU A 8 1.07 -23.74 4.94
N VAL A 9 0.13 -23.88 4.01
CA VAL A 9 0.22 -23.17 2.74
C VAL A 9 -0.05 -21.72 3.09
N ALA A 10 1.03 -20.94 3.26
CA ALA A 10 0.98 -19.61 2.68
C ALA A 10 0.46 -19.84 1.26
N GLU A 11 -0.77 -19.40 0.97
CA GLU A 11 -1.32 -19.51 -0.37
C GLU A 11 -0.22 -19.12 -1.34
N ASP A 12 0.04 -20.00 -2.31
CA ASP A 12 1.07 -19.83 -3.31
C ASP A 12 1.21 -18.34 -3.64
N ASN A 13 2.42 -17.81 -3.53
CA ASN A 13 2.83 -16.63 -4.28
C ASN A 13 2.69 -16.99 -5.75
N ALA A 14 1.45 -17.16 -6.21
CA ALA A 14 1.13 -17.70 -7.51
C ALA A 14 1.76 -16.72 -8.47
N SER A 15 2.70 -17.25 -9.23
CA SER A 15 3.50 -16.60 -10.27
C SER A 15 2.63 -15.99 -11.37
N ASN A 16 1.31 -15.99 -11.20
CA ASN A 16 0.33 -15.47 -12.11
C ASN A 16 -0.08 -14.06 -11.64
N LEU A 17 0.53 -13.07 -12.26
CA LEU A 17 0.07 -11.68 -12.14
C LEU A 17 -1.26 -11.55 -12.90
N PRO A 18 -2.23 -10.79 -12.37
CA PRO A 18 -3.47 -10.54 -13.10
C PRO A 18 -3.19 -9.75 -14.40
N ALA A 19 -4.04 -9.89 -15.40
CA ALA A 19 -3.97 -9.04 -16.57
C ALA A 19 -4.31 -7.58 -16.21
N ILE A 20 -3.59 -6.62 -16.77
CA ILE A 20 -3.93 -5.20 -16.67
C ILE A 20 -5.15 -4.93 -17.54
N LYS A 21 -6.21 -4.37 -16.95
CA LYS A 21 -7.46 -4.03 -17.65
C LYS A 21 -7.53 -2.52 -17.83
N LYS A 22 -7.70 -2.04 -19.07
CA LYS A 22 -7.98 -0.62 -19.31
C LYS A 22 -9.42 -0.32 -18.90
N VAL A 23 -9.60 0.55 -17.91
CA VAL A 23 -10.93 1.00 -17.45
C VAL A 23 -11.43 2.12 -18.36
N LYS A 24 -10.56 3.10 -18.63
CA LYS A 24 -10.76 4.19 -19.58
C LYS A 24 -9.40 4.76 -20.00
N GLU A 25 -9.40 5.80 -20.85
CA GLU A 25 -8.14 6.45 -21.24
C GLU A 25 -7.38 6.94 -20.01
N GLY A 26 -6.09 6.57 -19.90
CA GLY A 26 -5.24 6.91 -18.76
C GLY A 26 -5.48 6.13 -17.47
N ILE A 27 -6.57 5.34 -17.35
CA ILE A 27 -6.94 4.61 -16.11
C ILE A 27 -6.95 3.10 -16.33
N TYR A 28 -6.26 2.38 -15.46
CA TYR A 28 -6.09 0.93 -15.56
C TYR A 28 -6.37 0.25 -14.21
N ASP A 29 -6.99 -0.92 -14.24
CA ASP A 29 -7.09 -1.82 -13.10
C ASP A 29 -6.00 -2.89 -13.22
N PHE A 30 -5.26 -3.10 -12.13
CA PHE A 30 -4.30 -4.17 -12.01
C PHE A 30 -4.44 -4.86 -10.66
N GLY A 31 -5.23 -5.94 -10.65
CA GLY A 31 -5.45 -6.72 -9.42
C GLY A 31 -6.19 -5.94 -8.34
N GLY A 32 -7.13 -5.08 -8.73
CA GLY A 32 -7.88 -4.21 -7.81
C GLY A 32 -7.17 -2.90 -7.46
N ILE A 33 -5.94 -2.68 -7.94
CA ILE A 33 -5.28 -1.38 -7.87
C ILE A 33 -5.70 -0.53 -9.06
N ILE A 34 -6.16 0.70 -8.80
CA ILE A 34 -6.40 1.68 -9.87
C ILE A 34 -5.13 2.48 -10.11
N ILE A 35 -4.63 2.43 -11.35
CA ILE A 35 -3.47 3.20 -11.82
C ILE A 35 -4.00 4.37 -12.65
N ASP A 36 -3.77 5.60 -12.20
CA ASP A 36 -4.09 6.83 -12.92
C ASP A 36 -2.80 7.48 -13.46
N ARG A 37 -2.62 7.41 -14.78
CA ARG A 37 -1.45 7.96 -15.46
C ARG A 37 -1.46 9.49 -15.55
N LYS A 38 -2.62 10.12 -15.42
CA LYS A 38 -2.77 11.57 -15.53
C LYS A 38 -2.38 12.25 -14.22
N SER A 39 -2.87 11.72 -13.10
CA SER A 39 -2.47 12.19 -11.75
C SER A 39 -1.17 11.59 -11.26
N ASN A 40 -0.61 10.60 -11.99
CA ASN A 40 0.57 9.84 -11.58
C ASN A 40 0.38 9.20 -10.19
N SER A 41 -0.77 8.56 -9.97
CA SER A 41 -1.13 7.98 -8.67
C SER A 41 -1.63 6.54 -8.78
N VAL A 42 -1.56 5.84 -7.65
CA VAL A 42 -2.18 4.52 -7.45
C VAL A 42 -3.21 4.61 -6.33
N SER A 43 -4.33 3.89 -6.47
CA SER A 43 -5.33 3.76 -5.41
C SER A 43 -5.53 2.28 -5.09
N ILE A 44 -5.44 1.95 -3.80
CA ILE A 44 -5.68 0.60 -3.29
C ILE A 44 -6.96 0.60 -2.44
N PRO A 45 -7.82 -0.43 -2.57
CA PRO A 45 -8.90 -0.61 -1.62
C PRO A 45 -8.33 -1.02 -0.26
N ALA A 46 -8.82 -0.41 0.80
CA ALA A 46 -8.44 -0.73 2.16
C ALA A 46 -9.65 -0.64 3.09
N ILE A 47 -9.58 -1.35 4.21
CA ILE A 47 -10.61 -1.39 5.24
C ILE A 47 -10.01 -0.83 6.53
N SER A 48 -10.76 0.05 7.21
CA SER A 48 -10.40 0.50 8.56
C SER A 48 -10.26 -0.71 9.48
N ASN A 49 -9.08 -0.88 10.07
CA ASN A 49 -8.75 -1.99 10.95
C ASN A 49 -8.78 -1.56 12.41
N GLN A 50 -8.18 -0.41 12.72
CA GLN A 50 -8.15 0.15 14.06
C GLN A 50 -8.66 1.59 14.04
N VAL A 51 -9.56 1.91 14.97
CA VAL A 51 -10.15 3.25 15.14
C VAL A 51 -9.73 3.93 16.45
N ASN A 52 -9.06 3.19 17.34
CA ASN A 52 -8.55 3.69 18.62
C ASN A 52 -7.32 2.87 19.06
N GLY A 53 -6.45 3.46 19.88
CA GLY A 53 -5.25 2.80 20.40
C GLY A 53 -3.97 3.17 19.65
N LEU A 54 -2.87 2.50 20.02
CA LEU A 54 -1.54 2.75 19.45
C LEU A 54 -1.48 2.30 17.99
N VAL A 55 -0.92 3.16 17.13
CA VAL A 55 -0.75 2.89 15.69
C VAL A 55 0.74 2.66 15.42
N GLU A 56 1.08 1.47 14.95
CA GLU A 56 2.43 1.12 14.48
C GLU A 56 2.49 1.09 12.95
N TYR A 57 1.43 0.59 12.31
CA TYR A 57 1.39 0.44 10.86
C TYR A 57 0.28 1.27 10.23
N GLY A 58 0.61 1.82 9.07
CA GLY A 58 -0.33 2.53 8.25
C GLY A 58 -1.31 1.63 7.51
N VAL A 59 -0.79 0.77 6.64
CA VAL A 59 -1.56 -0.22 5.88
C VAL A 59 -0.82 -1.55 5.94
N VAL A 60 -1.54 -2.63 6.22
CA VAL A 60 -0.97 -3.99 6.27
C VAL A 60 -1.79 -4.93 5.37
N HIS A 61 -1.12 -5.91 4.75
CA HIS A 61 -1.84 -6.98 4.05
C HIS A 61 -2.66 -7.81 5.05
N GLU A 62 -3.81 -8.34 4.66
CA GLU A 62 -4.68 -9.09 5.59
C GLU A 62 -4.03 -10.36 6.17
N ASP A 63 -3.05 -10.95 5.48
CA ASP A 63 -2.22 -12.07 5.98
C ASP A 63 -0.99 -11.61 6.81
N GLY A 64 -0.82 -10.30 7.01
CA GLY A 64 0.29 -9.71 7.75
C GLY A 64 0.01 -9.55 9.25
N LYS A 65 0.88 -8.79 9.93
CA LYS A 65 0.67 -8.39 11.33
C LYS A 65 -0.30 -7.22 11.40
N ILE A 66 -1.59 -7.50 11.30
CA ILE A 66 -2.64 -6.47 11.29
C ILE A 66 -2.83 -5.76 12.65
N HIS A 67 -2.24 -6.28 13.74
CA HIS A 67 -2.26 -5.63 15.04
C HIS A 67 -1.67 -4.22 14.94
N GLU A 68 -2.34 -3.23 15.55
CA GLU A 68 -1.89 -1.84 15.56
C GLU A 68 -1.76 -1.21 14.16
N SER A 69 -2.47 -1.74 13.17
CA SER A 69 -2.58 -1.15 11.83
C SER A 69 -3.83 -0.27 11.70
N LEU A 70 -3.70 0.92 11.10
CA LEU A 70 -4.87 1.76 10.76
C LEU A 70 -5.76 1.06 9.74
N PHE A 71 -5.16 0.54 8.69
CA PHE A 71 -5.87 -0.12 7.59
C PHE A 71 -5.31 -1.50 7.29
N ARG A 72 -6.20 -2.36 6.80
CA ARG A 72 -5.83 -3.61 6.16
C ARG A 72 -6.29 -3.66 4.70
N THR A 73 -5.55 -4.36 3.85
CA THR A 73 -5.87 -4.53 2.43
C THR A 73 -5.64 -5.97 1.99
N SER A 74 -6.39 -6.43 0.98
CA SER A 74 -6.15 -7.69 0.26
C SER A 74 -5.21 -7.51 -0.95
N VAL A 75 -4.72 -6.28 -1.18
CA VAL A 75 -3.81 -5.99 -2.29
C VAL A 75 -2.44 -6.60 -2.01
N ARG A 76 -2.05 -7.56 -2.85
CA ARG A 76 -0.73 -8.20 -2.80
C ARG A 76 0.40 -7.15 -2.94
N PRO A 77 1.43 -7.16 -2.08
CA PRO A 77 2.57 -6.24 -2.17
C PRO A 77 3.27 -6.23 -3.52
N GLN A 78 3.36 -7.39 -4.19
CA GLN A 78 3.95 -7.52 -5.52
C GLN A 78 3.19 -6.73 -6.61
N ILE A 79 1.86 -6.70 -6.52
CA ILE A 79 1.00 -5.96 -7.45
C ILE A 79 1.11 -4.46 -7.18
N PHE A 80 1.15 -4.06 -5.91
CA PHE A 80 1.39 -2.67 -5.52
C PHE A 80 2.74 -2.16 -6.04
N HIS A 81 3.82 -2.91 -5.78
CA HIS A 81 5.15 -2.55 -6.27
C HIS A 81 5.19 -2.43 -7.80
N THR A 82 4.62 -3.41 -8.51
CA THR A 82 4.58 -3.39 -9.98
C THR A 82 3.76 -2.19 -10.51
N SER A 83 2.69 -1.79 -9.82
CA SER A 83 1.91 -0.60 -10.18
C SER A 83 2.75 0.69 -10.10
N LEU A 84 3.60 0.81 -9.08
CA LEU A 84 4.54 1.93 -8.95
C LEU A 84 5.57 1.94 -10.09
N LEU A 85 6.09 0.78 -10.48
CA LEU A 85 7.02 0.66 -11.61
C LEU A 85 6.38 1.07 -12.95
N LEU A 86 5.10 0.74 -13.16
CA LEU A 86 4.35 1.14 -14.36
C LEU A 86 4.18 2.66 -14.48
N LEU A 87 4.12 3.36 -13.34
CA LEU A 87 4.13 4.82 -13.24
C LEU A 87 5.55 5.42 -13.27
N LYS A 88 6.58 4.57 -13.40
CA LYS A 88 8.00 4.96 -13.45
C LYS A 88 8.49 5.63 -12.17
N PHE A 89 7.90 5.32 -11.02
CA PHE A 89 8.48 5.71 -9.73
C PHE A 89 9.85 5.08 -9.57
N LYS A 90 10.81 5.88 -9.09
CA LYS A 90 12.19 5.45 -8.88
C LYS A 90 12.52 5.55 -7.40
N PRO A 91 13.12 4.50 -6.81
CA PRO A 91 13.66 4.61 -5.47
C PRO A 91 14.84 5.58 -5.47
N VAL A 92 15.11 6.19 -4.31
CA VAL A 92 16.34 6.92 -4.08
C VAL A 92 17.47 5.91 -3.84
N GLU A 93 18.45 5.87 -4.74
CA GLU A 93 19.49 4.82 -4.78
C GLU A 93 20.28 4.72 -3.47
N ASP A 94 20.61 5.87 -2.86
CA ASP A 94 21.48 5.93 -1.69
C ASP A 94 20.72 6.07 -0.36
N PHE A 95 19.38 5.99 -0.36
CA PHE A 95 18.56 6.25 0.83
C PHE A 95 18.96 5.36 2.01
N PHE A 96 19.01 4.04 1.79
CA PHE A 96 19.37 3.09 2.84
C PHE A 96 20.84 3.20 3.25
N GLN A 97 21.72 3.56 2.33
CA GLN A 97 23.15 3.72 2.63
C GLN A 97 23.38 4.94 3.52
N ASN A 98 22.69 6.06 3.24
CA ASN A 98 22.70 7.22 4.13
C ASN A 98 22.06 6.88 5.48
N LEU A 99 20.86 6.27 5.49
CA LEU A 99 20.10 5.95 6.70
C LEU A 99 20.86 5.03 7.67
N TRP A 100 21.65 4.09 7.15
CA TRP A 100 22.40 3.11 7.95
C TRP A 100 23.89 3.42 8.09
N SER A 101 24.34 4.61 7.68
CA SER A 101 25.74 5.02 7.87
C SER A 101 26.02 5.43 9.33
N ASP A 102 27.29 5.43 9.72
CA ASP A 102 27.73 5.87 11.06
C ASP A 102 27.45 7.38 11.29
N ASP A 103 27.39 8.17 10.20
CA ASP A 103 27.13 9.62 10.21
C ASP A 103 26.11 9.99 9.11
N PRO A 104 24.81 9.72 9.33
CA PRO A 104 23.76 9.95 8.35
C PRO A 104 23.59 11.44 8.07
N LYS A 105 23.60 11.81 6.78
CA LYS A 105 23.38 13.19 6.36
C LYS A 105 21.89 13.53 6.39
N SER A 106 21.59 14.77 6.75
CA SER A 106 20.26 15.36 6.56
C SER A 106 20.09 15.69 5.07
N ILE A 107 19.32 14.85 4.38
CA ILE A 107 19.00 15.00 2.95
C ILE A 107 17.49 15.23 2.86
N ASP A 108 17.08 16.20 2.05
CA ASP A 108 15.67 16.43 1.74
C ASP A 108 15.21 15.41 0.68
N TYR A 109 14.26 14.58 1.05
CA TYR A 109 13.66 13.56 0.17
C TYR A 109 12.22 13.92 -0.25
N SER A 110 11.77 15.14 -0.01
CA SER A 110 10.37 15.56 -0.27
C SER A 110 9.91 15.28 -1.70
N GLU A 111 10.77 15.49 -2.70
CA GLU A 111 10.48 15.19 -4.11
C GLU A 111 10.35 13.68 -4.43
N ASN A 112 10.80 12.81 -3.53
CA ASN A 112 10.77 11.36 -3.66
C ASN A 112 9.73 10.69 -2.75
N CYS A 113 9.05 11.46 -1.90
CA CYS A 113 8.01 10.96 -1.02
C CYS A 113 6.67 10.84 -1.73
N PHE A 114 5.86 9.90 -1.28
CA PHE A 114 4.46 9.83 -1.64
C PHE A 114 3.64 10.67 -0.67
N GLU A 115 2.72 11.45 -1.22
CA GLU A 115 1.53 11.86 -0.46
C GLU A 115 0.58 10.68 -0.40
N ILE A 116 0.01 10.42 0.79
CA ILE A 116 -0.97 9.35 0.99
C ILE A 116 -2.27 9.96 1.47
N LEU A 117 -3.27 9.93 0.60
CA LEU A 117 -4.64 10.37 0.90
C LEU A 117 -5.52 9.15 1.16
N VAL A 118 -6.37 9.25 2.18
CA VAL A 118 -7.40 8.27 2.50
C VAL A 118 -8.74 8.89 2.16
N SER A 119 -9.46 8.27 1.23
CA SER A 119 -10.80 8.69 0.82
C SER A 119 -11.85 7.67 1.25
N TRP A 120 -12.98 8.13 1.80
CA TRP A 120 -14.11 7.27 2.16
C TRP A 120 -15.46 7.99 1.97
N GLU A 121 -16.55 7.24 1.93
CA GLU A 121 -17.91 7.77 1.75
C GLU A 121 -18.79 7.43 2.95
N ILE A 122 -19.56 8.41 3.43
CA ILE A 122 -20.59 8.22 4.46
C ILE A 122 -21.86 8.95 4.03
N ASN A 123 -22.96 8.22 3.84
CA ASN A 123 -24.29 8.75 3.51
C ASN A 123 -24.29 9.69 2.28
N GLY A 124 -23.54 9.32 1.24
CA GLY A 124 -23.37 10.07 -0.01
C GLY A 124 -22.37 11.22 0.08
N THR A 125 -21.74 11.44 1.23
CA THR A 125 -20.71 12.47 1.41
C THR A 125 -19.33 11.84 1.32
N ASN A 126 -18.50 12.33 0.40
CA ASN A 126 -17.10 11.91 0.29
C ASN A 126 -16.23 12.71 1.26
N TYR A 127 -15.35 12.00 1.93
CA TYR A 127 -14.33 12.54 2.82
C TYR A 127 -12.96 12.15 2.28
N GLU A 128 -11.99 13.01 2.52
CA GLU A 128 -10.59 12.76 2.19
C GLU A 128 -9.71 13.36 3.29
N LYS A 129 -8.67 12.65 3.67
CA LYS A 129 -7.68 13.13 4.63
C LYS A 129 -6.31 12.54 4.34
N GLU A 130 -5.26 13.32 4.55
CA GLU A 130 -3.90 12.77 4.60
C GLU A 130 -3.80 11.72 5.69
N MET A 131 -3.11 10.63 5.38
CA MET A 131 -3.01 9.47 6.25
C MET A 131 -2.31 9.77 7.58
N GLU A 132 -1.31 10.65 7.57
CA GLU A 132 -0.63 11.11 8.79
C GLU A 132 -1.58 11.79 9.78
N ASN A 133 -2.63 12.44 9.27
CA ASN A 133 -3.64 13.10 10.07
C ASN A 133 -4.71 12.14 10.66
N LEU A 134 -4.58 10.83 10.43
CA LEU A 134 -5.46 9.80 10.98
C LEU A 134 -4.86 9.06 12.19
N SER A 135 -3.56 9.24 12.45
CA SER A 135 -2.85 8.65 13.61
C SER A 135 -2.48 9.66 14.69
N ILE A 136 -3.01 10.87 14.63
CA ILE A 136 -2.66 11.94 15.58
C ILE A 136 -3.52 11.80 16.84
N ASN A 137 -2.85 11.68 17.98
CA ASN A 137 -3.44 11.86 19.32
C ASN A 137 -3.61 13.34 19.64
#